data_AF-A0A1C4FEY2-F1
#
_entry.id   AF-A0A1C4FEY2-F1
#
_cell.length_a   1.000
_cell.length_b   1.000
_cell.length_c   1.000
_cell.angle_alpha   90.00
_cell.angle_beta   90.00
_cell.angle_gamma   90.00
#
_symmetry.space_group_name_H-M   'P 1'
#
loop_
_entity.id
_entity.type
_entity.pdbx_description
1 polymer ?
#
loop_
_entity_poly.entity_id
_entity_poly.type
_entity_poly.pdbx_seq_one_letter_code
_entity_poly.pdbx_strand_id
1 'polypeptide(L)' 'MGLRQAYEMVIRHQLELLVEEKGWEISEARFDDIAEAMANDPQFTDQLLDFTDEHLETFGDNYW' A
#
# COMPACT_ATOMS: atom_id res chain seq x y z
N MET A 1 15.80 1.30 4.89
CA MET A 1 14.45 1.86 4.69
C MET A 1 13.60 1.44 5.88
N GLY A 2 12.87 2.36 6.50
CA GLY A 2 11.98 2.02 7.62
C GLY A 2 10.68 1.38 7.12
N LEU A 3 10.02 0.58 7.97
CA LEU A 3 8.76 -0.12 7.63
C LEU A 3 7.69 0.84 7.09
N ARG A 4 7.53 2.00 7.73
CA ARG A 4 6.62 3.07 7.29
C ARG A 4 6.90 3.57 5.87
N GLN A 5 8.17 3.80 5.53
CA GLN A 5 8.56 4.26 4.19
C GLN A 5 8.28 3.19 3.11
N ALA A 6 8.38 1.90 3.47
CA ALA A 6 8.00 0.82 2.57
C ALA A 6 6.49 0.82 2.33
N TYR A 7 5.68 1.06 3.36
CA TYR A 7 4.22 1.17 3.21
C TYR A 7 3.80 2.37 2.38
N GLU A 8 4.35 3.56 2.64
CA GLU A 8 4.09 4.76 1.84
C GLU A 8 4.34 4.48 0.35
N MET A 9 5.44 3.77 0.02
CA MET A 9 5.79 3.43 -1.36
C MET A 9 4.79 2.44 -1.99
N VAL A 10 4.37 1.40 -1.25
CA VAL A 10 3.37 0.44 -1.73
C VAL A 10 2.02 1.11 -1.94
N ILE A 11 1.56 1.92 -0.99
CA ILE A 11 0.28 2.63 -1.07
C ILE A 11 0.28 3.58 -2.27
N ARG A 12 1.36 4.36 -2.45
CA ARG A 12 1.52 5.24 -3.60
C ARG A 12 1.42 4.48 -4.92
N HIS A 13 2.13 3.36 -5.05
CA HIS A 13 2.08 2.55 -6.27
C HIS A 13 0.67 1.98 -6.54
N GLN A 14 -0.04 1.54 -5.50
CA GLN A 14 -1.42 1.08 -5.63
C GLN A 14 -2.38 2.20 -6.04
N LEU A 15 -2.17 3.42 -5.52
CA LEU A 15 -2.97 4.60 -5.92
C LEU A 15 -2.75 4.95 -7.38
N GLU A 16 -1.51 4.90 -7.88
CA GLU A 16 -1.20 5.13 -9.30
C GLU A 16 -1.98 4.16 -10.20
N LEU A 17 -1.95 2.86 -9.89
CA LEU A 17 -2.69 1.83 -10.63
C LEU A 17 -4.21 2.04 -10.54
N LEU A 18 -4.74 2.29 -9.34
CA LEU A 18 -6.19 2.48 -9.15
C LEU A 18 -6.69 3.73 -9.88
N VAL A 19 -5.91 4.81 -9.88
CA VAL A 19 -6.27 6.03 -10.58
C VAL A 19 -6.32 5.81 -12.08
N GLU A 20 -5.35 5.08 -12.63
CA GLU A 20 -5.33 4.69 -14.05
C GLU A 20 -6.52 3.78 -14.40
N GLU A 21 -6.79 2.74 -13.60
CA GLU A 21 -7.87 1.79 -13.85
C GLU A 21 -9.27 2.40 -13.69
N LYS A 22 -9.45 3.28 -12.70
CA LYS A 22 -10.76 3.88 -12.38
C LYS A 22 -11.00 5.22 -13.07
N GLY A 23 -9.99 5.78 -13.74
CA GLY A 23 -10.06 7.09 -14.39
C GLY A 23 -10.30 8.22 -13.39
N TRP A 24 -9.74 8.12 -12.18
CA TRP A 24 -9.92 9.15 -11.16
C TRP A 24 -9.07 10.38 -11.45
N GLU A 25 -9.61 11.57 -11.24
CA GLU A 25 -8.83 12.82 -11.33
C GLU A 25 -8.21 13.15 -9.97
N ILE A 26 -7.19 12.39 -9.58
CA ILE A 26 -6.37 12.69 -8.40
C ILE A 26 -5.02 13.21 -8.90
N SER A 27 -4.63 14.41 -8.44
CA SER A 27 -3.31 14.95 -8.75
C SER A 27 -2.22 14.15 -8.04
N GLU A 28 -1.11 13.90 -8.72
CA GLU A 28 0.07 13.19 -8.16
C GLU A 28 0.53 13.76 -6.81
N ALA A 29 0.47 15.08 -6.62
CA ALA A 29 0.81 15.73 -5.36
C ALA A 29 -0.05 15.27 -4.15
N ARG A 30 -1.24 14.71 -4.40
CA ARG A 30 -2.10 14.15 -3.34
C ARG A 30 -1.79 12.68 -3.04
N PHE A 31 -1.00 12.00 -3.87
CA PHE A 31 -0.64 10.61 -3.60
C PHE A 31 0.26 10.51 -2.39
N ASP A 32 1.23 11.43 -2.27
CA ASP A 32 2.13 11.46 -1.11
C ASP A 32 1.34 11.76 0.18
N ASP A 33 0.39 12.71 0.15
CA ASP A 33 -0.48 13.03 1.28
C ASP A 33 -1.34 11.82 1.71
N ILE A 34 -1.93 11.09 0.73
CA ILE A 34 -2.77 9.93 1.01
C ILE A 34 -1.91 8.77 1.53
N ALA A 35 -0.75 8.53 0.92
CA ALA A 35 0.17 7.49 1.32
C ALA A 35 0.69 7.71 2.75
N GLU A 36 1.07 8.96 3.10
CA GLU A 36 1.47 9.32 4.45
C GLU A 36 0.31 9.17 5.44
N ALA A 37 -0.90 9.63 5.09
CA ALA A 37 -2.07 9.51 5.96
C ALA A 37 -2.43 8.03 6.25
N MET A 38 -2.40 7.18 5.22
CA MET A 38 -2.70 5.75 5.35
C MET A 38 -1.59 4.99 6.08
N ALA A 39 -0.31 5.32 5.84
CA ALA A 39 0.80 4.69 6.54
C ALA A 39 0.90 5.10 8.02
N ASN A 40 0.32 6.24 8.40
CA ASN A 40 0.20 6.67 9.80
C ASN A 40 -1.09 6.16 10.47
N ASP A 41 -2.00 5.53 9.73
CA ASP A 41 -3.19 4.89 10.29
C ASP A 41 -2.79 3.53 10.92
N PRO A 42 -2.91 3.38 12.26
CA PRO A 42 -2.55 2.14 12.94
C PRO A 42 -3.41 0.97 12.45
N GLN A 43 -4.68 1.21 12.17
CA GLN A 43 -5.61 0.15 11.74
C GLN A 43 -5.24 -0.37 10.35
N PHE A 44 -4.84 0.52 9.43
CA PHE A 44 -4.37 0.13 8.11
C PHE A 44 -3.09 -0.71 8.20
N THR A 45 -2.16 -0.29 9.07
CA THR A 45 -0.90 -1.00 9.29
C THR A 45 -1.13 -2.40 9.85
N ASP A 46 -2.01 -2.53 10.84
CA ASP A 46 -2.38 -3.82 11.44
C ASP A 46 -3.06 -4.73 10.40
N GLN A 47 -4.03 -4.21 9.63
CA GLN A 47 -4.71 -4.97 8.57
C GLN A 47 -3.76 -5.44 7.46
N LEU A 48 -2.76 -4.63 7.12
CA LEU A 48 -1.78 -4.99 6.10
C LEU A 48 -0.80 -6.05 6.62
N LEU A 49 -0.42 -5.98 7.90
CA LEU A 49 0.37 -7.01 8.56
C LEU A 49 -0.40 -8.33 8.63
N ASP A 50 -1.66 -8.30 9.03
CA ASP A 50 -2.53 -9.49 9.07
C ASP A 50 -2.68 -10.12 7.67
N PHE A 51 -2.99 -9.30 6.65
CA PHE A 51 -3.05 -9.76 5.26
C PHE A 51 -1.72 -10.39 4.80
N THR A 52 -0.61 -9.76 5.16
CA THR A 52 0.71 -10.26 4.79
C THR A 52 0.97 -11.59 5.48
N ASP A 53 0.70 -11.73 6.78
CA ASP A 53 0.90 -12.96 7.55
C ASP A 53 0.04 -14.11 7.00
N GLU A 54 -1.24 -13.86 6.73
CA GLU A 54 -2.19 -14.85 6.19
C GLU A 54 -1.81 -15.33 4.79
N HIS A 55 -1.19 -14.49 3.98
CA HIS A 55 -0.89 -14.80 2.58
C HIS A 55 0.60 -15.04 2.30
N LEU A 56 1.51 -14.79 3.25
CA LEU A 56 2.95 -14.91 3.02
C LEU A 56 3.34 -16.34 2.64
N GLU A 57 2.79 -17.34 3.34
CA GLU A 57 3.03 -18.76 3.04
C GLU A 57 2.54 -19.09 1.62
N THR A 58 1.37 -18.60 1.26
CA THR A 58 0.79 -18.83 -0.08
C THR A 58 1.61 -18.13 -1.17
N PHE A 59 2.15 -16.93 -0.91
CA PHE A 59 3.03 -16.24 -1.85
C PHE A 59 4.39 -16.94 -1.98
N GLY A 60 4.96 -17.40 -0.87
CA GLY A 60 6.20 -18.17 -0.85
C GLY A 60 6.11 -19.43 -1.70
N ASP A 61 5.03 -20.19 -1.55
CA ASP A 61 4.83 -21.45 -2.28
C ASP A 61 4.53 -21.27 -3.78
N ASN A 62 3.99 -20.11 -4.19
CA ASN A 62 3.62 -19.87 -5.59
C ASN A 62 4.68 -19.14 -6.42
N TYR A 63 5.62 -18.43 -5.77
CA TYR A 63 6.59 -17.56 -6.45
C TYR A 63 8.05 -17.88 -6.14
N TRP A 64 8.34 -18.93 -5.35
CA TRP A 64 9.69 -19.44 -5.08
C TRP A 64 9.86 -20.87 -5.60
#